data_AF-A0AAU6E2L6-F1
#
_entry.id   AF-A0AAU6E2L6-F1
#
_cell.length_a   1.000
_cell.length_b   1.000
_cell.length_c   1.000
_cell.angle_alpha   90.00
_cell.angle_beta   90.00
_cell.angle_gamma   90.00
#
_symmetry.space_group_name_H-M   'P 1'
#
loop_
_entity.id
_entity.type
_entity.pdbx_description
1 polymer ?
#
loop_
_entity_poly.entity_id
_entity_poly.type
_entity_poly.pdbx_seq_one_letter_code
_entity_poly.pdbx_strand_id
1 'polypeptide(L)'
;MSKATFICGITAGPLFVLSFLIQGAVRNDYDPLRHPVSSLALGDHGWVQSATFLVAGALTTVFAVGLRRNLRPGPGRLWGPLLVGVWALGLVGAGLFTTDPVSGYPAGSPDLLPAYGSTQAALHDAVSLVAFVAFLGACIVFARRFAADNRQGWALYSTATAVIVLVALGLSNAAFAQSPNLVTFGGLFQRIMIVAAWSWLTLLAQDIYGNGERPRPSARIR
;
A
#
# COMPACT_ATOMS: atom_id res chain seq x y z
N MET A 1 -6.00 24.72 3.28
CA MET A 1 -5.62 23.37 2.84
C MET A 1 -4.69 23.49 1.64
N SER A 2 -3.47 22.93 1.66
CA SER A 2 -2.66 22.90 0.44
C SER A 2 -3.21 21.81 -0.47
N LYS A 3 -3.87 22.20 -1.57
CA LYS A 3 -4.45 21.27 -2.56
C LYS A 3 -3.42 20.23 -3.03
N ALA A 4 -2.16 20.67 -3.14
CA ALA A 4 -1.04 19.83 -3.56
C ALA A 4 -0.85 18.57 -2.70
N THR A 5 -1.02 18.65 -1.37
CA THR A 5 -0.79 17.46 -0.51
C THR A 5 -1.81 16.36 -0.75
N PHE A 6 -3.05 16.75 -1.03
CA PHE A 6 -4.11 15.79 -1.34
C PHE A 6 -3.99 15.26 -2.76
N ILE A 7 -3.62 16.10 -3.73
CA ILE A 7 -3.30 15.64 -5.09
C ILE A 7 -2.21 14.56 -5.05
N CYS A 8 -1.15 14.73 -4.24
CA CYS A 8 -0.13 13.69 -4.07
C CYS A 8 -0.73 12.35 -3.60
N GLY A 9 -1.64 12.38 -2.62
CA GLY A 9 -2.33 11.18 -2.12
C GLY A 9 -3.27 10.54 -3.15
N ILE A 10 -3.94 11.35 -3.97
CA ILE A 10 -4.82 10.90 -5.05
C ILE A 10 -4.00 10.26 -6.18
N THR A 11 -2.80 10.78 -6.47
CA THR A 11 -1.97 10.33 -7.59
C THR A 11 -1.10 9.11 -7.25
N ALA A 12 -0.67 8.95 -5.99
CA ALA A 12 0.26 7.89 -5.60
C ALA A 12 -0.23 6.48 -5.94
N GLY A 13 -1.51 6.18 -5.66
CA GLY A 13 -2.11 4.87 -5.93
C GLY A 13 -2.17 4.51 -7.41
N PRO A 14 -2.83 5.32 -8.26
CA PRO A 14 -2.86 5.10 -9.70
C PRO A 14 -1.47 5.00 -10.31
N LEU A 15 -0.52 5.85 -9.89
CA LEU A 15 0.86 5.79 -10.38
C LEU A 15 1.51 4.43 -10.05
N PHE A 16 1.41 3.97 -8.81
CA PHE A 16 2.00 2.70 -8.39
C PHE A 16 1.37 1.52 -9.14
N VAL A 17 0.03 1.49 -9.22
CA VAL A 17 -0.72 0.41 -9.87
C VAL A 17 -0.43 0.34 -11.36
N LEU A 18 -0.50 1.47 -12.07
CA LEU A 18 -0.20 1.51 -13.50
C LEU A 18 1.24 1.11 -13.78
N SER A 19 2.20 1.56 -12.95
CA SER A 19 3.61 1.21 -13.11
C SER A 19 3.85 -0.29 -13.04
N PHE A 20 3.37 -0.98 -11.99
CA PHE A 20 3.62 -2.42 -11.89
C PHE A 20 2.85 -3.23 -12.94
N LEU A 21 1.67 -2.76 -13.39
CA LEU A 21 0.92 -3.41 -14.46
C LEU A 21 1.68 -3.33 -15.79
N ILE A 22 2.21 -2.15 -16.13
CA ILE A 22 3.03 -1.95 -17.33
C ILE A 22 4.30 -2.80 -17.25
N GLN A 23 5.03 -2.71 -16.13
CA GLN A 23 6.25 -3.49 -15.93
C GLN A 23 5.99 -5.01 -16.02
N GLY A 24 4.94 -5.50 -15.35
CA GLY A 24 4.57 -6.91 -15.38
C GLY A 24 4.11 -7.40 -16.76
N ALA A 25 3.58 -6.52 -17.61
CA ALA A 25 3.17 -6.87 -18.97
C ALA A 25 4.34 -6.98 -19.97
N VAL A 26 5.45 -6.29 -19.69
CA VAL A 26 6.62 -6.24 -20.61
C VAL A 26 7.82 -7.03 -20.10
N ARG A 27 7.80 -7.49 -18.85
CA ARG A 27 8.92 -8.20 -18.23
C ARG A 27 8.91 -9.68 -18.64
N ASN A 28 9.98 -10.11 -19.30
CA ASN A 28 10.18 -11.51 -19.65
C ASN A 28 10.18 -12.40 -18.40
N ASP A 29 9.61 -13.60 -18.55
CA ASP A 29 9.53 -14.66 -17.51
C ASP A 29 8.78 -14.26 -16.23
N TYR A 30 8.17 -13.07 -16.20
CA TYR A 30 7.37 -12.60 -15.09
C TYR A 30 5.92 -13.01 -15.27
N ASP A 31 5.43 -13.93 -14.43
CA ASP A 31 4.02 -14.31 -14.37
C ASP A 31 3.27 -13.49 -13.31
N PRO A 32 2.29 -12.64 -13.69
CA PRO A 32 1.51 -11.84 -12.74
C PRO A 32 0.66 -12.65 -11.75
N LEU A 33 0.36 -13.92 -12.04
CA LEU A 33 -0.38 -14.78 -11.12
C LEU A 33 0.55 -15.39 -10.06
N ARG A 34 1.76 -15.76 -10.45
CA ARG A 34 2.73 -16.47 -9.60
C ARG A 34 3.67 -15.53 -8.86
N HIS A 35 4.23 -14.52 -9.53
CA HIS A 35 5.35 -13.73 -9.01
C HIS A 35 4.91 -12.45 -8.28
N PRO A 36 5.62 -12.06 -7.20
CA PRO A 36 5.30 -10.83 -6.49
C PRO A 36 5.63 -9.59 -7.31
N VAL A 37 4.93 -8.49 -7.05
CA VAL A 37 5.20 -7.15 -7.61
C VAL A 37 6.58 -6.64 -7.18
N SER A 38 7.03 -6.93 -5.95
CA SER A 38 8.37 -6.55 -5.47
C SER A 38 9.49 -7.18 -6.29
N SER A 39 9.28 -8.38 -6.84
CA SER A 39 10.28 -9.03 -7.72
C SER A 39 10.52 -8.27 -9.03
N LEU A 40 9.63 -7.36 -9.45
CA LEU A 40 9.92 -6.47 -10.59
C LEU A 40 11.14 -5.56 -10.33
N ALA A 41 11.59 -5.44 -9.08
CA ALA A 41 12.84 -4.77 -8.71
C ALA A 41 14.11 -5.60 -8.99
N LEU A 42 13.97 -6.83 -9.49
CA LEU A 42 15.09 -7.70 -9.86
C LEU A 42 15.45 -7.55 -11.35
N GLY A 43 16.73 -7.81 -11.66
CA GLY A 43 17.29 -7.76 -13.01
C GLY A 43 17.53 -6.35 -13.55
N ASP A 44 17.87 -6.26 -14.84
CA ASP A 44 18.43 -5.05 -15.49
C ASP A 44 17.52 -3.81 -15.43
N HIS A 45 16.20 -4.01 -15.46
CA HIS A 45 15.21 -2.93 -15.34
C HIS A 45 14.58 -2.85 -13.93
N GLY A 46 15.20 -3.47 -12.93
CA GLY A 46 14.71 -3.48 -11.55
C GLY A 46 14.56 -2.08 -10.93
N TRP A 47 15.43 -1.16 -11.35
CA TRP A 47 15.42 0.23 -10.88
C TRP A 47 14.09 0.96 -11.11
N VAL A 48 13.29 0.56 -12.12
CA VAL A 48 11.97 1.16 -12.39
C VAL A 48 11.00 0.88 -11.25
N GLN A 49 10.99 -0.34 -10.73
CA GLN A 49 10.15 -0.71 -9.60
C GLN A 49 10.67 -0.04 -8.32
N SER A 50 11.98 0.01 -8.10
CA SER A 50 12.57 0.78 -6.99
C SER A 50 12.18 2.25 -7.04
N ALA A 51 12.26 2.91 -8.21
CA ALA A 51 11.82 4.28 -8.40
C ALA A 51 10.31 4.43 -8.14
N THR A 52 9.49 3.47 -8.56
CA THR A 52 8.05 3.45 -8.29
C THR A 52 7.76 3.43 -6.79
N PHE A 53 8.47 2.59 -6.02
CA PHE A 53 8.37 2.57 -4.56
C PHE A 53 8.77 3.92 -3.94
N LEU A 54 9.90 4.49 -4.35
CA LEU A 54 10.41 5.76 -3.83
C LEU A 54 9.46 6.93 -4.13
N VAL A 55 8.98 7.04 -5.37
CA VAL A 55 8.07 8.11 -5.78
C VAL A 55 6.72 7.98 -5.08
N ALA A 56 6.13 6.79 -5.04
CA ALA A 56 4.86 6.57 -4.35
C ALA A 56 4.99 6.81 -2.83
N GLY A 57 6.11 6.39 -2.24
CA GLY A 57 6.48 6.69 -0.85
C GLY A 57 6.53 8.20 -0.60
N ALA A 58 7.29 8.96 -1.40
CA ALA A 58 7.40 10.40 -1.27
C ALA A 58 6.05 11.13 -1.41
N LEU A 59 5.25 10.78 -2.42
CA LEU A 59 3.90 11.33 -2.61
C LEU A 59 3.00 11.04 -1.39
N THR A 60 3.06 9.83 -0.85
CA THR A 60 2.26 9.43 0.30
C THR A 60 2.75 10.09 1.59
N THR A 61 4.05 10.37 1.75
CA THR A 61 4.59 11.17 2.86
C THR A 61 4.05 12.59 2.82
N VAL A 62 4.04 13.23 1.65
CA VAL A 62 3.45 14.57 1.47
C VAL A 62 1.95 14.56 1.80
N PHE A 63 1.24 13.51 1.40
CA PHE A 63 -0.16 13.30 1.77
C PHE A 63 -0.36 13.13 3.28
N ALA A 64 0.49 12.35 3.95
CA ALA A 64 0.44 12.17 5.41
C ALA A 64 0.59 13.50 6.16
N VAL A 65 1.49 14.38 5.70
CA VAL A 65 1.62 15.75 6.22
C VAL A 65 0.33 16.55 5.97
N GLY A 66 -0.27 16.40 4.79
CA GLY A 66 -1.59 16.95 4.46
C GLY A 66 -2.68 16.51 5.44
N LEU A 67 -2.76 15.21 5.74
CA LEU A 67 -3.70 14.67 6.74
C LEU A 67 -3.44 15.30 8.13
N ARG A 68 -2.19 15.32 8.58
CA ARG A 68 -1.83 15.83 9.92
C ARG A 68 -2.21 17.30 10.13
N ARG A 69 -2.14 18.09 9.07
CA ARG A 69 -2.45 19.53 9.09
C ARG A 69 -3.94 19.84 8.96
N ASN A 70 -4.72 18.98 8.31
CA ASN A 70 -6.09 19.32 7.91
C ASN A 70 -7.17 18.41 8.52
N LEU A 71 -6.82 17.33 9.22
CA LEU A 71 -7.81 16.54 9.96
C LEU A 71 -8.41 17.35 11.12
N ARG A 72 -9.74 17.40 11.14
CA ARG A 72 -10.53 18.00 12.21
C ARG A 72 -10.29 17.26 13.54
N PRO A 73 -10.44 17.95 14.70
CA PRO A 73 -10.47 17.31 16.01
C PRO A 73 -11.41 16.09 16.04
N GLY A 74 -11.02 15.06 16.80
CA GLY A 74 -11.75 13.81 16.90
C GLY A 74 -10.86 12.58 16.75
N PRO A 75 -11.46 11.38 16.71
CA PRO A 75 -10.73 10.12 16.61
C PRO A 75 -9.79 10.10 15.40
N GLY A 76 -8.62 9.48 15.60
CA GLY A 76 -7.63 9.28 14.54
C GLY A 76 -6.87 10.52 14.07
N ARG A 77 -7.08 11.70 14.68
CA ARG A 77 -6.36 12.94 14.29
C ARG A 77 -4.84 12.82 14.36
N LEU A 78 -4.32 12.07 15.35
CA LEU A 78 -2.89 11.81 15.51
C LEU A 78 -2.47 10.54 14.77
N TRP A 79 -3.09 9.41 15.13
CA TRP A 79 -2.68 8.09 14.66
C TRP A 79 -2.93 7.85 13.18
N GLY A 80 -3.99 8.43 12.57
CA GLY A 80 -4.27 8.26 11.15
C GLY A 80 -3.14 8.78 10.26
N PRO A 81 -2.74 10.06 10.36
CA PRO A 81 -1.60 10.61 9.62
C PRO A 81 -0.29 9.90 9.94
N LEU A 82 -0.05 9.53 11.20
CA LEU A 82 1.18 8.87 11.62
C LEU A 82 1.32 7.51 10.94
N LEU A 83 0.28 6.68 10.98
CA LEU A 83 0.29 5.34 10.39
C LEU A 83 0.39 5.38 8.86
N VAL A 84 -0.28 6.34 8.20
CA VAL A 84 -0.09 6.60 6.76
C VAL A 84 1.35 7.03 6.46
N GLY A 85 1.96 7.82 7.35
CA GLY A 85 3.38 8.19 7.27
C GLY A 85 4.33 6.99 7.41
N VAL A 86 4.08 6.09 8.36
CA VAL A 86 4.87 4.85 8.53
C VAL A 86 4.74 3.94 7.31
N TRP A 87 3.53 3.78 6.77
CA TRP A 87 3.33 3.11 5.48
C TRP A 87 4.18 3.73 4.36
N ALA A 88 4.16 5.06 4.24
CA ALA A 88 4.93 5.77 3.22
C ALA A 88 6.44 5.58 3.37
N LEU A 89 6.97 5.62 4.60
CA LEU A 89 8.39 5.37 4.88
C LEU A 89 8.78 3.92 4.62
N GLY A 90 7.88 2.98 4.89
CA GLY A 90 8.08 1.57 4.53
C GLY A 90 8.18 1.36 3.01
N LEU A 91 7.37 2.07 2.22
CA LEU A 91 7.52 2.08 0.76
C LEU A 91 8.87 2.66 0.32
N VAL A 92 9.33 3.76 0.94
CA VAL A 92 10.67 4.29 0.65
C VAL A 92 11.73 3.23 0.96
N GLY A 93 11.64 2.56 2.12
CA GLY A 93 12.52 1.45 2.47
C GLY A 93 12.51 0.32 1.44
N ALA A 94 11.33 -0.11 0.99
CA ALA A 94 11.17 -1.15 -0.03
C ALA A 94 11.76 -0.74 -1.40
N GLY A 95 11.84 0.56 -1.69
CA GLY A 95 12.53 1.09 -2.87
C GLY A 95 14.06 1.18 -2.73
N LEU A 96 14.56 1.30 -1.50
CA LEU A 96 16.00 1.36 -1.19
C LEU A 96 16.62 -0.04 -1.07
N PHE A 97 15.86 -1.03 -0.61
CA PHE A 97 16.33 -2.38 -0.38
C PHE A 97 15.74 -3.34 -1.41
N THR A 98 16.59 -4.08 -2.13
CA THR A 98 16.14 -5.08 -3.11
C THR A 98 15.66 -6.36 -2.42
N THR A 99 14.57 -6.95 -2.91
CA THR A 99 14.02 -8.22 -2.42
C THR A 99 14.84 -9.43 -2.90
N ASP A 100 14.61 -10.62 -2.34
CA ASP A 100 15.20 -11.85 -2.85
C ASP A 100 14.40 -12.42 -4.03
N PRO A 101 15.02 -13.25 -4.89
CA PRO A 101 14.30 -14.11 -5.81
C PRO A 101 13.36 -15.07 -5.08
N VAL A 102 12.20 -15.32 -5.66
CA VAL A 102 11.21 -16.25 -5.11
C VAL A 102 10.34 -16.83 -6.23
N SER A 103 9.86 -18.05 -6.02
CA SER A 103 8.96 -18.76 -6.95
C SER A 103 9.53 -18.91 -8.37
N GLY A 104 10.86 -19.00 -8.49
CA GLY A 104 11.54 -19.23 -9.76
C GLY A 104 11.82 -17.96 -10.58
N TYR A 105 11.59 -16.77 -10.02
CA TYR A 105 11.84 -15.50 -10.69
C TYR A 105 12.98 -14.70 -10.05
N PRO A 106 13.92 -14.14 -10.85
CA PRO A 106 14.05 -14.27 -12.31
C PRO A 106 14.37 -15.71 -12.76
N ALA A 107 14.17 -16.02 -14.04
CA ALA A 107 14.42 -17.35 -14.58
C ALA A 107 15.80 -17.89 -14.18
N GLY A 108 15.84 -19.13 -13.70
CA GLY A 108 17.05 -19.76 -13.14
C GLY A 108 17.23 -19.58 -11.63
N SER A 109 16.38 -18.79 -10.98
CA SER A 109 16.35 -18.68 -9.51
C SER A 109 15.67 -19.89 -8.87
N PRO A 110 16.02 -20.24 -7.61
CA PRO A 110 15.29 -21.25 -6.87
C PRO A 110 13.84 -20.80 -6.57
N ASP A 111 12.94 -21.76 -6.39
CA ASP A 111 11.56 -21.51 -5.96
C ASP A 111 11.48 -20.94 -4.54
N LEU A 112 12.38 -21.39 -3.66
CA LEU A 112 12.48 -20.94 -2.27
C LEU A 112 13.93 -20.94 -1.81
N LEU A 113 14.33 -19.88 -1.12
CA LEU A 113 15.62 -19.81 -0.44
C LEU A 113 15.48 -20.31 1.00
N PRO A 114 16.45 -21.11 1.51
CA PRO A 114 16.42 -21.62 2.89
C PRO A 114 16.66 -20.52 3.95
N ALA A 115 17.27 -19.40 3.53
CA ALA A 115 17.49 -18.20 4.33
C ALA A 115 17.61 -16.99 3.38
N TYR A 116 17.53 -15.77 3.90
CA TYR A 116 17.74 -14.57 3.10
C TYR A 116 19.07 -14.59 2.35
N GLY A 117 19.02 -14.33 1.05
CA GLY A 117 20.18 -14.27 0.17
C GLY A 117 21.05 -13.03 0.43
N SER A 118 20.48 -11.99 1.05
CA SER A 118 21.20 -10.78 1.41
C SER A 118 20.55 -10.02 2.57
N THR A 119 21.31 -9.13 3.23
CA THR A 119 20.76 -8.17 4.20
C THR A 119 19.76 -7.22 3.56
N GLN A 120 19.90 -6.92 2.27
CA GLN A 120 18.96 -6.08 1.53
C GLN A 120 17.58 -6.72 1.50
N ALA A 121 17.51 -8.02 1.16
CA ALA A 121 16.24 -8.74 1.14
C ALA A 121 15.59 -8.83 2.53
N ALA A 122 16.38 -9.13 3.56
CA ALA A 122 15.88 -9.12 4.94
C ALA A 122 15.31 -7.75 5.36
N LEU A 123 15.98 -6.65 4.97
CA LEU A 123 15.50 -5.30 5.25
C LEU A 123 14.25 -4.97 4.43
N HIS A 124 14.18 -5.35 3.15
CA HIS A 124 13.01 -5.17 2.29
C HIS A 124 11.76 -5.79 2.91
N ASP A 125 11.86 -7.04 3.37
CA ASP A 125 10.74 -7.75 3.99
C ASP A 125 10.36 -7.12 5.34
N ALA A 126 11.35 -6.76 6.16
CA ALA A 126 11.11 -6.14 7.46
C ALA A 126 10.38 -4.80 7.33
N VAL A 127 10.83 -3.91 6.44
CA VAL A 127 10.16 -2.61 6.22
C VAL A 127 8.79 -2.78 5.58
N SER A 128 8.62 -3.78 4.69
CA SER A 128 7.33 -4.11 4.09
C SER A 128 6.33 -4.59 5.14
N LEU A 129 6.74 -5.46 6.05
CA LEU A 129 5.90 -5.94 7.15
C LEU A 129 5.43 -4.77 8.03
N VAL A 130 6.35 -3.90 8.45
CA VAL A 130 6.04 -2.70 9.23
C VAL A 130 5.06 -1.79 8.47
N ALA A 131 5.25 -1.61 7.17
CA ALA A 131 4.35 -0.83 6.32
C ALA A 131 2.93 -1.40 6.34
N PHE A 132 2.76 -2.70 6.06
CA PHE A 132 1.45 -3.34 6.01
C PHE A 132 0.74 -3.31 7.37
N VAL A 133 1.46 -3.55 8.47
CA VAL A 133 0.89 -3.41 9.82
C VAL A 133 0.41 -1.97 10.07
N ALA A 134 1.20 -0.97 9.68
CA ALA A 134 0.80 0.43 9.81
C ALA A 134 -0.43 0.75 8.94
N PHE A 135 -0.50 0.24 7.72
CA PHE A 135 -1.65 0.40 6.83
C PHE A 135 -2.93 -0.20 7.42
N LEU A 136 -2.86 -1.42 7.95
CA LEU A 136 -4.00 -2.07 8.62
C LEU A 136 -4.47 -1.24 9.83
N GLY A 137 -3.52 -0.75 10.64
CA GLY A 137 -3.80 0.17 11.73
C GLY A 137 -4.49 1.46 11.25
N ALA A 138 -4.01 2.05 10.14
CA ALA A 138 -4.60 3.25 9.56
C ALA A 138 -6.06 3.00 9.14
N CYS A 139 -6.35 1.88 8.48
CA CYS A 139 -7.71 1.50 8.11
C CYS A 139 -8.65 1.42 9.32
N ILE A 140 -8.20 0.79 10.41
CA ILE A 140 -9.00 0.67 11.65
C ILE A 140 -9.20 2.05 12.30
N VAL A 141 -8.16 2.88 12.36
CA VAL A 141 -8.24 4.23 12.92
C VAL A 141 -9.24 5.10 12.14
N PHE A 142 -9.18 5.06 10.82
CA PHE A 142 -10.11 5.79 9.97
C PHE A 142 -11.51 5.19 9.98
N ALA A 143 -11.67 3.87 10.11
CA ALA A 143 -12.97 3.23 10.31
C ALA A 143 -13.67 3.77 11.56
N ARG A 144 -12.95 3.84 12.70
CA ARG A 144 -13.47 4.41 13.96
C ARG A 144 -13.80 5.89 13.82
N ARG A 145 -12.98 6.64 13.10
CA ARG A 145 -13.24 8.06 12.80
C ARG A 145 -14.53 8.21 12.00
N PHE A 146 -14.67 7.48 10.90
CA PHE A 146 -15.86 7.56 10.06
C PHE A 146 -17.13 7.12 10.80
N ALA A 147 -17.04 6.10 11.66
CA ALA A 147 -18.15 5.70 12.52
C ALA A 147 -18.55 6.82 13.50
N ALA A 148 -17.59 7.48 14.15
CA ALA A 148 -17.84 8.62 15.02
C ALA A 148 -18.45 9.83 14.29
N ASP A 149 -18.14 9.98 13.00
CA ASP A 149 -18.71 11.00 12.11
C ASP A 149 -20.06 10.57 11.49
N ASN A 150 -20.67 9.44 11.92
CA ASN A 150 -21.89 8.84 11.36
C ASN A 150 -21.82 8.45 9.88
N ARG A 151 -20.61 8.18 9.36
CA ARG A 151 -20.34 7.80 7.96
C ARG A 151 -20.16 6.29 7.81
N GLN A 152 -21.23 5.54 8.05
CA GLN A 152 -21.18 4.07 8.15
C GLN A 152 -20.63 3.38 6.88
N GLY A 153 -20.94 3.89 5.68
CA GLY A 153 -20.39 3.33 4.44
C GLY A 153 -18.86 3.41 4.37
N TRP A 154 -18.26 4.50 4.87
CA TRP A 154 -16.81 4.67 4.91
C TRP A 154 -16.15 3.88 6.03
N ALA A 155 -16.84 3.74 7.16
CA ALA A 155 -16.40 2.84 8.23
C ALA A 155 -16.36 1.39 7.74
N LEU A 156 -17.42 0.93 7.08
CA LEU A 156 -17.49 -0.41 6.50
C LEU A 156 -16.42 -0.62 5.41
N TYR A 157 -16.27 0.33 4.48
CA TYR A 157 -15.26 0.24 3.43
C TYR A 157 -13.83 0.15 3.99
N SER A 158 -13.51 0.93 5.03
CA SER A 158 -12.20 0.90 5.68
C SER A 158 -11.95 -0.42 6.40
N THR A 159 -12.95 -0.94 7.13
CA THR A 159 -12.86 -2.25 7.77
C THR A 159 -12.73 -3.39 6.75
N ALA A 160 -13.53 -3.37 5.69
CA ALA A 160 -13.47 -4.37 4.62
C ALA A 160 -12.11 -4.35 3.91
N THR A 161 -11.55 -3.16 3.64
CA THR A 161 -10.21 -3.03 3.08
C THR A 161 -9.16 -3.66 3.99
N ALA A 162 -9.22 -3.39 5.30
CA ALA A 162 -8.29 -4.00 6.26
C ALA A 162 -8.36 -5.54 6.23
N VAL A 163 -9.57 -6.11 6.20
CA VAL A 163 -9.79 -7.56 6.13
C VAL A 163 -9.25 -8.12 4.81
N ILE A 164 -9.57 -7.51 3.67
CA ILE A 164 -9.09 -7.94 2.35
C ILE A 164 -7.57 -7.94 2.31
N VAL A 165 -6.94 -6.85 2.76
CA VAL A 165 -5.48 -6.72 2.80
C VAL A 165 -4.86 -7.76 3.72
N LEU A 166 -5.41 -7.98 4.92
CA LEU A 166 -4.89 -8.98 5.86
C LEU A 166 -4.98 -10.41 5.31
N VAL A 167 -6.13 -10.78 4.75
CA VAL A 167 -6.35 -12.12 4.18
C VAL A 167 -5.46 -12.34 2.96
N ALA A 168 -5.42 -11.38 2.04
CA ALA A 168 -4.60 -11.45 0.84
C ALA A 168 -3.09 -11.45 1.16
N LEU A 169 -2.66 -10.71 2.19
CA LEU A 169 -1.30 -10.77 2.71
C LEU A 169 -0.96 -12.18 3.20
N GLY A 170 -1.83 -12.78 4.02
CA GLY A 170 -1.63 -14.15 4.52
C GLY A 170 -1.55 -15.18 3.39
N LEU A 171 -2.48 -15.10 2.43
CA LEU A 171 -2.50 -16.00 1.27
C LEU A 171 -1.27 -15.83 0.37
N SER A 172 -0.82 -14.59 0.13
CA SER A 172 0.39 -14.34 -0.65
C SER A 172 1.65 -14.86 0.05
N ASN A 173 1.79 -14.67 1.37
CA ASN A 173 2.90 -15.22 2.14
C ASN A 173 2.91 -16.76 2.11
N ALA A 174 1.75 -17.40 2.30
CA ALA A 174 1.63 -18.85 2.20
C ALA A 174 1.98 -19.37 0.79
N ALA A 175 1.58 -18.64 -0.25
CA ALA A 175 1.93 -18.96 -1.63
C ALA A 175 3.44 -18.84 -1.89
N PHE A 176 4.09 -17.75 -1.46
CA PHE A 176 5.52 -17.54 -1.62
C PHE A 176 6.39 -18.47 -0.75
N ALA A 177 5.82 -18.99 0.34
CA ALA A 177 6.37 -20.12 1.10
C ALA A 177 6.17 -21.49 0.41
N GLN A 178 5.81 -21.49 -0.88
CA GLN A 178 5.63 -22.68 -1.73
C GLN A 178 4.52 -23.63 -1.28
N SER A 179 3.42 -23.11 -0.71
CA SER A 179 2.23 -23.92 -0.46
C SER A 179 1.68 -24.50 -1.79
N PRO A 180 1.52 -25.84 -1.93
CA PRO A 180 1.23 -26.49 -3.21
C PRO A 180 -0.02 -25.97 -3.93
N ASN A 181 -1.06 -25.59 -3.18
CA ASN A 181 -2.34 -25.14 -3.74
C ASN A 181 -2.41 -23.63 -4.00
N LEU A 182 -1.44 -22.86 -3.49
CA LEU A 182 -1.46 -21.39 -3.53
C LEU A 182 -0.34 -20.79 -4.37
N VAL A 183 0.78 -21.51 -4.55
CA VAL A 183 2.01 -21.00 -5.18
C VAL A 183 1.76 -20.35 -6.55
N THR A 184 0.90 -20.92 -7.38
CA THR A 184 0.57 -20.40 -8.72
C THR A 184 -0.22 -19.08 -8.67
N PHE A 185 -0.79 -18.72 -7.52
CA PHE A 185 -1.63 -17.53 -7.32
C PHE A 185 -1.03 -16.50 -6.35
N GLY A 186 0.23 -16.68 -5.91
CA GLY A 186 0.86 -15.76 -4.96
C GLY A 186 0.89 -14.32 -5.43
N GLY A 187 1.27 -14.11 -6.70
CA GLY A 187 1.22 -12.81 -7.38
C GLY A 187 -0.19 -12.24 -7.51
N LEU A 188 -1.22 -13.08 -7.70
CA LEU A 188 -2.62 -12.64 -7.73
C LEU A 188 -3.08 -12.13 -6.37
N PHE A 189 -2.86 -12.91 -5.30
CA PHE A 189 -3.23 -12.49 -3.94
C PHE A 189 -2.51 -11.20 -3.55
N GLN A 190 -1.23 -11.08 -3.85
CA GLN A 190 -0.48 -9.87 -3.57
C GLN A 190 -1.01 -8.65 -4.37
N ARG A 191 -1.46 -8.84 -5.61
CA ARG A 191 -2.09 -7.76 -6.39
C ARG A 191 -3.43 -7.32 -5.82
N ILE A 192 -4.28 -8.25 -5.39
CA ILE A 192 -5.55 -7.93 -4.71
C ILE A 192 -5.27 -7.07 -3.48
N MET A 193 -4.29 -7.47 -2.67
CA MET A 193 -3.84 -6.71 -1.50
C MET A 193 -3.38 -5.29 -1.89
N ILE A 194 -2.47 -5.16 -2.85
CA ILE A 194 -1.87 -3.88 -3.27
C ILE A 194 -2.93 -2.95 -3.87
N VAL A 195 -3.79 -3.47 -4.76
CA VAL A 195 -4.84 -2.68 -5.41
C VAL A 195 -5.90 -2.24 -4.41
N ALA A 196 -6.30 -3.09 -3.47
CA ALA A 196 -7.21 -2.70 -2.39
C ALA A 196 -6.61 -1.58 -1.52
N ALA A 197 -5.34 -1.73 -1.13
CA ALA A 197 -4.65 -0.74 -0.30
C ALA A 197 -4.52 0.63 -0.99
N TRP A 198 -4.08 0.63 -2.26
CA TRP A 198 -3.93 1.87 -3.03
C TRP A 198 -5.26 2.52 -3.40
N SER A 199 -6.28 1.72 -3.68
CA SER A 199 -7.65 2.24 -3.92
C SER A 199 -8.15 2.96 -2.67
N TRP A 200 -7.98 2.36 -1.50
CA TRP A 200 -8.40 2.97 -0.25
C TRP A 200 -7.66 4.27 0.06
N LEU A 201 -6.32 4.32 -0.10
CA LEU A 201 -5.54 5.55 0.11
C LEU A 201 -5.94 6.67 -0.85
N THR A 202 -6.16 6.33 -2.12
CA THR A 202 -6.59 7.27 -3.16
C THR A 202 -7.96 7.85 -2.82
N LEU A 203 -8.91 6.99 -2.50
CA LEU A 203 -10.28 7.38 -2.16
C LEU A 203 -10.33 8.15 -0.83
N LEU A 204 -9.52 7.78 0.16
CA LEU A 204 -9.36 8.53 1.41
C LEU A 204 -8.88 9.96 1.14
N ALA A 205 -7.87 10.11 0.28
CA ALA A 205 -7.33 11.42 -0.09
C ALA A 205 -8.41 12.28 -0.78
N GLN A 206 -9.14 11.71 -1.74
CA GLN A 206 -10.25 12.37 -2.43
C GLN A 206 -11.35 12.80 -1.45
N ASP A 207 -11.73 11.90 -0.55
CA ASP A 207 -12.82 12.13 0.39
C ASP A 207 -12.52 13.25 1.39
N ILE A 208 -11.33 13.22 2.00
CA ILE A 208 -10.92 14.23 2.98
C ILE A 208 -10.73 15.58 2.29
N TYR A 209 -10.21 15.59 1.06
CA TYR A 209 -10.08 16.79 0.25
C TYR A 209 -11.45 17.42 -0.06
N GLY A 210 -12.38 16.64 -0.62
CA GLY A 210 -13.70 17.11 -1.03
C GLY A 210 -14.63 17.50 0.13
N ASN A 211 -14.51 16.84 1.28
CA ASN A 211 -15.28 17.20 2.49
C ASN A 211 -14.61 18.31 3.32
N GLY A 212 -13.33 18.58 3.11
CA GLY A 212 -12.62 19.71 3.70
C GLY A 212 -13.07 21.06 3.15
N GLU A 213 -13.53 21.10 1.89
CA GLU A 213 -13.98 22.31 1.20
C GLU A 213 -15.45 22.69 1.49
N ARG A 214 -16.29 21.79 2.03
CA ARG A 214 -17.71 22.08 2.29
C ARG A 214 -17.94 22.91 3.57
N PRO A 215 -18.54 24.11 3.49
CA PRO A 215 -19.01 24.84 4.67
C PRO A 215 -20.09 24.03 5.40
N ARG A 216 -20.16 24.12 6.73
CA ARG A 216 -21.30 23.54 7.48
C ARG A 216 -22.60 24.21 7.02
N PRO A 217 -23.72 23.48 6.91
CA PRO A 217 -25.02 24.11 7.03
C PRO A 217 -25.02 24.85 8.37
N SER A 218 -25.20 26.17 8.34
CA SER A 218 -25.39 26.96 9.56
C SER A 218 -26.47 26.27 10.38
N ALA A 219 -26.17 25.91 11.62
CA ALA A 219 -27.18 25.39 12.55
C ALA A 219 -28.33 26.38 12.54
N ARG A 220 -29.49 25.99 11.98
CA ARG A 220 -30.71 26.77 12.14
C ARG A 220 -31.00 26.71 13.63
N ILE A 221 -30.71 27.81 14.31
CA ILE A 221 -31.24 28.09 15.64
C ILE A 221 -32.76 28.05 15.45
N ARG A 222 -33.39 27.03 16.03
CA ARG A 222 -34.83 27.00 16.28
C ARG A 222 -35.01 27.12 17.78
#